data_AF-A0A6N7BBB8-F1
#
_entry.id   AF-A0A6N7BBB8-F1
#
_cell.length_a   1.000
_cell.length_b   1.000
_cell.length_c   1.000
_cell.angle_alpha   90.00
_cell.angle_beta   90.00
_cell.angle_gamma   90.00
#
_symmetry.space_group_name_H-M   'P 1'
#
loop_
_entity.id
_entity.type
_entity.pdbx_description
1 polymer ?
#
loop_
_entity_poly.entity_id
_entity_poly.type
_entity_poly.pdbx_seq_one_letter_code
_entity_poly.pdbx_strand_id
1 'polypeptide(L)'
;MKLIRKKFLVIALMIFAVVIKISAFEKVGTTSFQFLKVIPGARANALSGAFSTLANNSESVFWNPAGLARVANYDFSFGYIDWFMDVKHFSFSAAYNMGDIGTIGFLGVLSDV
;
A
#
# COMPACT_ATOMS: atom_id res chain seq x y z
N MET A 1 -38.99 -9.50 39.29
CA MET A 1 -37.95 -10.12 38.42
C MET A 1 -37.86 -9.58 36.98
N LYS A 2 -38.96 -9.41 36.23
CA LYS A 2 -38.90 -8.98 34.80
C LYS A 2 -38.24 -7.60 34.59
N LEU A 3 -38.43 -6.66 35.52
CA LEU A 3 -37.86 -5.30 35.41
C LEU A 3 -36.33 -5.28 35.61
N ILE A 4 -35.80 -6.12 36.50
CA ILE A 4 -34.37 -6.26 36.77
C ILE A 4 -33.65 -6.86 35.55
N ARG A 5 -34.26 -7.86 34.91
CA ARG A 5 -33.74 -8.49 33.68
C ARG A 5 -33.69 -7.51 32.51
N LYS A 6 -34.68 -6.62 32.36
CA LYS A 6 -34.68 -5.58 31.31
C LYS A 6 -33.56 -4.56 31.52
N LYS A 7 -33.32 -4.11 32.76
CA LYS A 7 -32.21 -3.18 33.08
C LYS A 7 -30.84 -3.79 32.76
N PHE A 8 -30.64 -5.07 33.10
CA PHE A 8 -29.40 -5.77 32.79
C PHE A 8 -29.15 -5.88 31.27
N LEU A 9 -30.21 -6.16 30.49
CA LEU A 9 -30.12 -6.26 29.04
C LEU A 9 -29.78 -4.91 28.39
N VAL A 10 -30.34 -3.82 28.90
CA VAL A 10 -30.02 -2.45 28.45
C VAL A 10 -28.56 -2.09 28.77
N ILE A 11 -28.06 -2.45 29.95
CA ILE A 11 -26.66 -2.22 30.33
C ILE A 11 -25.71 -3.03 29.44
N ALA A 12 -26.03 -4.31 29.19
CA ALA A 12 -25.25 -5.16 28.29
C ALA A 12 -25.21 -4.60 26.85
N LEU A 13 -26.34 -4.07 26.35
CA LEU A 13 -26.40 -3.43 25.04
C LEU A 13 -25.57 -2.14 24.97
N MET A 14 -25.58 -1.33 26.03
CA MET A 14 -24.75 -0.13 26.11
C MET A 14 -23.26 -0.49 26.14
N ILE A 15 -22.86 -1.51 26.89
CA ILE A 15 -21.47 -1.99 26.91
C ILE A 15 -21.06 -2.51 25.53
N PHE A 16 -21.92 -3.28 24.88
CA PHE A 16 -21.67 -3.78 23.52
C PHE A 16 -21.49 -2.65 22.50
N ALA A 17 -22.31 -1.60 22.56
CA ALA A 17 -22.19 -0.43 21.70
C ALA A 17 -20.88 0.37 21.92
N VAL A 18 -20.36 0.38 23.15
CA VAL A 18 -19.08 1.03 23.47
C VAL A 18 -17.89 0.21 22.94
N VAL A 19 -17.95 -1.12 23.04
CA VAL A 19 -16.88 -2.02 22.54
C VAL A 19 -16.73 -1.96 21.02
N ILE A 20 -17.83 -1.76 20.27
CA ILE A 20 -17.78 -1.65 18.79
C ILE A 20 -16.97 -0.44 18.31
N LYS A 21 -16.82 0.62 19.13
CA LYS A 21 -16.07 1.83 18.75
C LYS A 21 -14.55 1.76 18.91
N ILE A 22 -13.98 0.58 19.21
CA ILE A 22 -12.52 0.37 19.36
C ILE A 22 -11.85 -0.07 18.03
N SER A 23 -12.48 0.13 16.88
CA SER A 23 -11.73 0.13 15.62
C SER A 23 -10.97 1.46 15.51
N ALA A 24 -9.64 1.44 15.66
CA ALA A 24 -8.80 2.60 15.42
C ALA A 24 -9.09 3.16 14.03
N PHE A 25 -9.74 4.33 13.96
CA PHE A 25 -9.97 5.02 12.70
C PHE A 25 -8.62 5.55 12.21
N GLU A 26 -8.16 5.05 11.06
CA GLU A 26 -6.93 5.52 10.43
C GLU A 26 -6.99 7.05 10.25
N LYS A 27 -5.95 7.71 10.76
CA LYS A 27 -5.56 9.13 10.57
C LYS A 27 -5.44 9.57 9.11
N VAL A 28 -6.34 9.24 8.20
CA VAL A 28 -6.12 9.27 6.74
C VAL A 28 -5.77 10.66 6.18
N GLY A 29 -6.13 11.76 6.86
CA GLY A 29 -5.80 13.12 6.46
C GLY A 29 -4.52 13.70 7.07
N THR A 30 -3.85 12.98 7.98
CA THR A 30 -2.62 13.46 8.64
C THR A 30 -1.35 12.75 8.15
N THR A 31 -1.47 11.77 7.25
CA THR A 31 -0.31 11.10 6.67
C THR A 31 0.19 11.86 5.45
N SER A 32 1.44 12.30 5.51
CA SER A 32 2.17 12.85 4.37
C SER A 32 2.38 11.73 3.32
N PHE A 33 2.49 12.09 2.03
CA PHE A 33 2.73 11.16 0.91
C PHE A 33 1.52 10.28 0.49
N GLN A 34 0.32 10.87 0.40
CA GLN A 34 -0.89 10.18 -0.11
C GLN A 34 -0.73 9.60 -1.52
N PHE A 35 0.14 10.17 -2.35
CA PHE A 35 0.41 9.68 -3.69
C PHE A 35 0.95 8.24 -3.74
N LEU A 36 1.50 7.70 -2.64
CA LEU A 36 1.92 6.30 -2.56
C LEU A 36 0.73 5.32 -2.59
N LYS A 37 -0.49 5.80 -2.40
CA LYS A 37 -1.70 4.99 -2.60
C LYS A 37 -1.99 4.74 -4.08
N VAL A 38 -1.44 5.57 -4.97
CA VAL A 38 -1.51 5.34 -6.41
C VAL A 38 -0.36 4.41 -6.77
N ILE A 39 -0.76 3.19 -7.08
CA ILE A 39 0.14 2.06 -7.27
C ILE A 39 0.96 2.28 -8.57
N PRO A 40 2.30 2.28 -8.54
CA PRO A 40 3.12 2.28 -9.74
C PRO A 40 3.18 0.89 -10.38
N GLY A 41 3.39 0.87 -11.71
CA GLY A 41 3.59 -0.35 -12.50
C GLY A 41 2.29 -0.91 -13.11
N ALA A 42 2.25 -1.03 -14.44
CA ALA A 42 1.06 -1.51 -15.16
C ALA A 42 0.68 -2.95 -14.79
N ARG A 43 1.68 -3.83 -14.64
CA ARG A 43 1.48 -5.24 -14.27
C ARG A 43 0.83 -5.37 -12.89
N ALA A 44 1.27 -4.55 -11.94
CA ALA A 44 0.76 -4.60 -10.59
C ALA A 44 -0.66 -4.03 -10.50
N ASN A 45 -0.96 -2.97 -11.27
CA ASN A 45 -2.30 -2.43 -11.43
C ASN A 45 -3.27 -3.43 -12.08
N ALA A 46 -2.84 -4.17 -13.11
CA ALA A 46 -3.65 -5.21 -13.76
C ALA A 46 -4.04 -6.36 -12.81
N LEU A 47 -3.27 -6.55 -11.73
CA LEU A 47 -3.53 -7.53 -10.68
C LEU A 47 -4.27 -6.91 -9.48
N SER A 48 -4.85 -5.71 -9.64
CA SER A 48 -5.52 -4.97 -8.57
C SER A 48 -4.65 -4.79 -7.31
N GLY A 49 -3.34 -4.63 -7.51
CA GLY A 49 -2.36 -4.46 -6.43
C GLY A 49 -1.89 -5.77 -5.75
N ALA A 50 -2.34 -6.94 -6.22
CA ALA A 50 -1.87 -8.23 -5.72
C ALA A 50 -0.49 -8.60 -6.30
N PHE A 51 0.57 -7.86 -5.92
CA PHE A 51 1.89 -7.96 -6.56
C PHE A 51 3.07 -8.21 -5.61
N SER A 52 2.91 -8.12 -4.29
CA SER A 52 4.02 -8.17 -3.31
C SER A 52 4.93 -9.41 -3.39
N THR A 53 4.39 -10.56 -3.80
CA THR A 53 5.18 -11.81 -3.97
C THR A 53 5.63 -12.04 -5.42
N LEU A 54 5.01 -11.35 -6.37
CA LEU A 54 5.30 -11.45 -7.80
C LEU A 54 6.35 -10.42 -8.25
N ALA A 55 6.61 -9.41 -7.43
CA ALA A 55 7.65 -8.41 -7.63
C ALA A 55 9.04 -9.08 -7.69
N ASN A 56 9.69 -8.98 -8.85
CA ASN A 56 10.97 -9.60 -9.16
C ASN A 56 11.85 -8.75 -10.09
N ASN A 57 11.52 -7.47 -10.23
CA ASN A 57 12.17 -6.47 -11.09
C ASN A 57 12.45 -5.18 -10.29
N SER A 58 12.82 -4.08 -10.94
CA SER A 58 13.12 -2.80 -10.27
C SER A 58 11.91 -2.23 -9.51
N GLU A 59 10.68 -2.53 -9.91
CA GLU A 59 9.45 -2.11 -9.21
C GLU A 59 9.34 -2.73 -7.81
N SER A 60 10.13 -3.76 -7.51
CA SER A 60 10.22 -4.37 -6.17
C SER A 60 10.58 -3.36 -5.09
N VAL A 61 11.26 -2.25 -5.42
CA VAL A 61 11.53 -1.16 -4.47
C VAL A 61 10.25 -0.61 -3.84
N PHE A 62 9.17 -0.50 -4.61
CA PHE A 62 7.87 -0.03 -4.11
C PHE A 62 7.11 -1.15 -3.36
N TRP A 63 7.16 -2.37 -3.89
CA TRP A 63 6.28 -3.46 -3.46
C TRP A 63 6.82 -4.32 -2.33
N ASN A 64 8.03 -4.83 -2.52
CA ASN A 64 8.73 -5.72 -1.61
C ASN A 64 10.21 -5.74 -1.99
N PRO A 65 11.07 -4.97 -1.29
CA PRO A 65 12.48 -4.86 -1.64
C PRO A 65 13.24 -6.19 -1.67
N ALA A 66 12.76 -7.24 -0.98
CA ALA A 66 13.36 -8.58 -1.07
C ALA A 66 13.29 -9.16 -2.50
N GLY A 67 12.34 -8.71 -3.32
CA GLY A 67 12.23 -9.06 -4.74
C GLY A 67 13.41 -8.59 -5.58
N LEU A 68 14.16 -7.57 -5.14
CA LEU A 68 15.37 -7.10 -5.82
C LEU A 68 16.43 -8.18 -5.94
N ALA A 69 16.50 -9.13 -4.99
CA ALA A 69 17.43 -10.26 -5.06
C ALA A 69 17.21 -11.16 -6.28
N ARG A 70 16.07 -11.02 -6.99
CA ARG A 70 15.74 -11.79 -8.20
C ARG A 70 16.10 -11.04 -9.49
N VAL A 71 16.59 -9.81 -9.41
CA VAL A 71 17.04 -9.02 -10.57
C VAL A 71 18.38 -9.56 -11.06
N ALA A 72 18.48 -9.89 -12.35
CA ALA A 72 19.67 -10.56 -12.88
C ALA A 72 20.89 -9.63 -13.05
N ASN A 73 20.74 -8.47 -13.69
CA ASN A 73 21.83 -7.53 -13.96
C ASN A 73 21.37 -6.09 -13.75
N TYR A 74 20.64 -5.54 -14.72
CA TYR A 74 20.05 -4.22 -14.68
C TYR A 74 18.56 -4.34 -15.00
N ASP A 75 17.74 -3.57 -14.30
CA ASP A 75 16.31 -3.46 -14.60
C ASP A 75 15.87 -2.01 -14.46
N PHE A 76 15.07 -1.54 -15.42
CA PHE A 76 14.50 -0.21 -15.42
C PHE A 76 13.01 -0.33 -15.73
N SER A 77 12.16 0.38 -14.97
CA SER A 77 10.74 0.49 -15.27
C SER A 77 10.31 1.95 -15.27
N PHE A 78 9.36 2.26 -16.14
CA PHE A 78 8.73 3.57 -16.24
C PHE A 78 7.22 3.36 -16.32
N GLY A 79 6.48 4.13 -15.55
CA GLY A 79 5.03 4.05 -15.50
C GLY A 79 4.41 5.44 -15.62
N TYR A 80 3.33 5.52 -16.40
CA TYR A 80 2.44 6.65 -16.46
C TYR A 80 1.02 6.17 -16.16
N ILE A 81 0.34 6.88 -15.28
CA ILE A 81 -1.04 6.60 -14.87
C ILE A 81 -1.81 7.90 -14.97
N ASP A 82 -2.85 7.88 -15.79
CA ASP A 82 -3.90 8.88 -15.79
C ASP A 82 -4.92 8.51 -14.71
N TRP A 83 -4.86 9.23 -13.60
CA TRP A 83 -5.62 8.92 -12.39
C TRP A 83 -6.90 9.76 -12.31
N PHE A 84 -7.78 9.46 -11.37
CA PHE A 84 -9.04 10.19 -11.26
C PHE A 84 -8.81 11.69 -11.02
N MET A 85 -9.73 12.53 -11.50
CA MET A 85 -9.69 14.00 -11.39
C MET A 85 -8.48 14.64 -12.10
N ASP A 86 -8.13 14.14 -13.29
CA ASP A 86 -7.04 14.63 -14.15
C ASP A 86 -5.64 14.65 -13.47
N VAL A 87 -5.47 13.86 -12.41
CA VAL A 87 -4.20 13.72 -11.70
C VAL A 87 -3.28 12.81 -12.50
N LYS A 88 -2.10 13.33 -12.87
CA LYS A 88 -1.09 12.57 -13.61
C LYS A 88 -0.06 11.99 -12.65
N HIS A 89 0.10 10.67 -12.67
CA HIS A 89 1.10 9.97 -11.88
C HIS A 89 2.20 9.40 -12.77
N PHE A 90 3.43 9.80 -12.52
CA PHE A 90 4.62 9.27 -13.16
C PHE A 90 5.44 8.49 -12.14
N SER A 91 5.97 7.35 -12.56
CA SER A 91 6.84 6.52 -11.74
C SER A 91 8.02 6.05 -12.56
N PHE A 92 9.18 5.93 -11.92
CA PHE A 92 10.33 5.27 -12.52
C PHE A 92 11.07 4.47 -11.45
N SER A 93 11.62 3.34 -11.84
CA SER A 93 12.46 2.52 -10.98
C SER A 93 13.69 2.02 -11.73
N ALA A 94 14.77 1.83 -10.99
CA ALA A 94 16.01 1.25 -11.47
C ALA A 94 16.53 0.24 -10.44
N ALA A 95 17.10 -0.86 -10.89
CA ALA A 95 17.80 -1.82 -10.05
C ALA A 95 19.09 -2.27 -10.70
N TYR A 96 20.11 -2.45 -9.88
CA TYR A 96 21.43 -2.93 -10.29
C TYR A 96 21.91 -4.03 -9.34
N ASN A 97 22.14 -5.21 -9.90
CA ASN A 97 22.71 -6.35 -9.19
C ASN A 97 24.25 -6.24 -9.20
N MET A 98 24.84 -6.16 -8.01
CA MET A 98 26.29 -6.04 -7.79
C MET A 98 26.97 -7.40 -7.58
N GLY A 99 26.34 -8.49 -8.01
CA GLY A 99 26.83 -9.86 -7.81
C GLY A 99 26.77 -10.24 -6.33
N ASP A 100 27.91 -10.65 -5.78
CA ASP A 100 28.02 -11.22 -4.43
C ASP A 100 27.70 -10.24 -3.28
N ILE A 101 27.63 -8.94 -3.57
CA ILE A 101 27.33 -7.89 -2.58
C ILE A 101 25.81 -7.70 -2.39
N GLY A 102 25.00 -8.08 -3.38
CA GLY A 102 23.55 -7.91 -3.38
C GLY A 102 23.04 -6.97 -4.49
N THR A 103 21.82 -6.47 -4.35
CA THR A 103 21.16 -5.62 -5.35
C THR A 103 20.76 -4.28 -4.75
N ILE A 104 21.09 -3.20 -5.43
CA ILE A 104 20.61 -1.86 -5.10
C ILE A 104 19.43 -1.50 -5.99
N GLY A 105 18.45 -0.80 -5.42
CA GLY A 105 17.26 -0.36 -6.11
C GLY A 105 16.95 1.11 -5.82
N PHE A 106 16.37 1.79 -6.80
CA PHE A 106 15.95 3.17 -6.73
C PHE A 106 14.54 3.31 -7.31
N LEU A 107 13.75 4.19 -6.70
CA LEU A 107 12.38 4.48 -7.11
C LEU A 107 12.14 5.98 -6.99
N GLY A 108 11.52 6.57 -8.01
CA GLY A 108 10.93 7.90 -7.94
C GLY A 108 9.46 7.86 -8.36
N VAL A 109 8.63 8.59 -7.62
CA VAL A 109 7.21 8.78 -7.92
C VAL A 109 6.94 10.28 -7.92
N LEU A 110 6.31 10.75 -8.99
CA LEU A 110 5.94 12.13 -9.23
C LEU A 110 4.43 12.17 -9.48
N SER A 111 3.76 13.14 -8.91
CA SER A 111 2.30 13.26 -8.98
C SER A 111 1.93 14.70 -9.13
N ASP A 112 1.12 15.00 -10.13
CA ASP A 112 0.60 16.33 -10.43
C ASP A 112 -0.68 16.53 -9.59
N VAL A 113 -0.50 16.94 -8.33
CA VAL A 113 -1.58 17.23 -7.36
C VAL A 113 -1.50 18.69 -6.93
#